data_AF-A0A816AUP4-F1
#
_entry.id   AF-A0A816AUP4-F1
#
_cell.length_a   1.000
_cell.length_b   1.000
_cell.length_c   1.000
_cell.angle_alpha   90.00
_cell.angle_beta   90.00
_cell.angle_gamma   90.00
#
_symmetry.space_group_name_H-M   'P 1'
#
loop_
_entity.id
_entity.type
_entity.pdbx_description
1 polymer ?
#
loop_
_entity_poly.entity_id
_entity_poly.type
_entity_poly.pdbx_seq_one_letter_code
_entity_poly.pdbx_strand_id
1 'polypeptide(L)'
;EESHEWDRPIEFVFSLISNSVGLGNVWRFPFLAAQNGGGAFLIPYFVVYFLIGAPIYFLELALGQFSNNGPAKAFSLARGWQ
;
A
#
# COMPACT_ATOMS: atom_id res chain seq x y z
N GLU A 1 11.74 6.78 21.82
CA GLU A 1 10.45 7.39 21.45
C GLU A 1 9.31 6.63 22.10
N GLU A 2 8.37 7.31 22.76
CA GLU A 2 7.11 6.70 23.21
C GLU A 2 6.28 6.32 21.98
N SER A 3 5.91 5.04 21.87
CA SER A 3 5.02 4.56 20.81
C SER A 3 3.60 5.03 21.14
N HIS A 4 3.11 6.02 20.39
CA HIS A 4 1.69 6.36 20.39
C HIS A 4 0.94 5.20 19.74
N GLU A 5 0.34 4.35 20.57
CA GLU A 5 -0.55 3.30 20.13
C GLU A 5 -1.84 3.92 19.58
N TRP A 6 -2.38 3.36 18.49
CA TRP A 6 -3.60 3.89 17.89
C TRP A 6 -4.80 3.62 18.80
N ASP A 7 -5.45 4.67 19.28
CA ASP A 7 -6.63 4.58 20.17
C ASP A 7 -7.78 3.76 19.53
N ARG A 8 -7.90 3.81 18.19
CA ARG A 8 -8.90 3.05 17.44
C ARG A 8 -8.34 2.45 16.15
N PRO A 9 -8.66 1.17 15.86
CA PRO A 9 -8.25 0.54 14.60
C PRO A 9 -8.84 1.22 13.36
N ILE A 10 -9.97 1.92 13.52
CA ILE A 10 -10.59 2.69 12.43
C ILE A 10 -9.72 3.87 11.99
N GLU A 11 -9.03 4.52 12.93
CA GLU A 11 -8.16 5.68 12.65
C GLU A 11 -6.91 5.22 11.90
N PHE A 12 -6.34 4.08 12.32
CA PHE A 12 -5.26 3.41 11.60
C PHE A 12 -5.64 3.06 10.16
N VAL A 13 -6.80 2.43 9.95
CA VAL A 13 -7.27 2.09 8.60
C VAL A 13 -7.53 3.34 7.77
N PHE A 14 -8.04 4.43 8.36
CA PHE A 14 -8.29 5.67 7.64
C PHE A 14 -6.98 6.36 7.21
N SER A 15 -5.97 6.39 8.07
CA SER A 15 -4.63 6.88 7.73
C SER A 15 -3.98 6.05 6.61
N LEU A 16 -4.15 4.72 6.65
CA LEU A 16 -3.68 3.82 5.61
C LEU A 16 -4.37 4.05 4.25
N ILE A 17 -5.68 4.26 4.26
CA ILE A 17 -6.46 4.59 3.05
C ILE A 17 -6.01 5.94 2.50
N SER A 18 -5.84 6.95 3.36
CA SER A 18 -5.35 8.27 2.96
C SER A 18 -3.94 8.21 2.36
N ASN A 19 -3.09 7.32 2.85
CA ASN A 19 -1.75 7.11 2.30
C ASN A 19 -1.76 6.33 0.97
N SER A 20 -2.69 5.38 0.82
CA SER A 20 -2.77 4.52 -0.37
C SER A 20 -3.50 5.19 -1.54
N VAL A 21 -4.46 6.07 -1.25
CA VAL A 21 -5.24 6.79 -2.27
C VAL A 21 -4.62 8.17 -2.53
N GLY A 22 -3.69 8.22 -3.49
CA GLY A 22 -3.12 9.48 -3.98
C GLY A 22 -3.92 10.08 -5.14
N LEU A 23 -3.93 11.42 -5.25
CA LEU A 23 -4.47 12.18 -6.40
C LEU A 23 -4.00 11.63 -7.76
N GLY A 24 -2.75 11.12 -7.82
CA GLY A 24 -2.18 10.51 -9.02
C GLY A 24 -2.87 9.22 -9.46
N ASN A 25 -3.44 8.43 -8.54
CA ASN A 25 -4.13 7.18 -8.89
C ASN A 25 -5.51 7.46 -9.51
N VAL A 26 -6.18 8.52 -9.06
CA VAL A 26 -7.51 8.91 -9.53
C VAL A 26 -7.49 9.47 -10.95
N TRP A 27 -6.41 10.15 -11.37
CA TRP A 27 -6.34 10.77 -12.69
C TRP A 27 -5.56 9.96 -13.74
N ARG A 28 -4.58 9.16 -13.31
CA ARG A 28 -3.82 8.28 -14.22
C ARG A 28 -4.63 7.06 -14.65
N PHE A 29 -5.47 6.52 -13.77
CA PHE A 29 -6.34 5.38 -14.06
C PHE A 29 -7.33 5.63 -15.20
N PRO A 30 -8.12 6.73 -15.22
CA PRO A 30 -9.04 7.01 -16.33
C PRO A 30 -8.31 7.31 -17.64
N PHE A 31 -7.14 7.96 -17.58
CA PHE A 31 -6.36 8.25 -18.79
C PHE A 31 -5.77 6.99 -19.43
N LEU A 32 -5.27 6.06 -18.60
CA LEU A 32 -4.70 4.80 -19.06
C LEU A 32 -5.78 3.81 -19.55
N ALA A 33 -6.94 3.79 -18.88
CA ALA A 33 -8.10 3.01 -19.31
C ALA A 33 -8.66 3.53 -20.64
N ALA A 34 -8.77 4.86 -20.83
CA ALA A 34 -9.26 5.44 -22.07
C ALA A 34 -8.38 5.11 -23.29
N GLN A 35 -7.06 5.04 -23.13
CA GLN A 35 -6.14 4.69 -24.23
C GLN A 35 -6.05 3.19 -24.54
N ASN A 36 -6.23 2.30 -23.56
CA ASN A 36 -6.03 0.86 -23.73
C ASN A 36 -7.33 0.04 -23.90
N GLY A 37 -8.38 0.65 -24.47
CA GLY A 37 -9.64 -0.05 -24.77
C GLY A 37 -10.73 0.09 -23.70
N GLY A 38 -10.69 1.14 -22.88
CA GLY A 38 -11.74 1.48 -21.92
C GLY A 38 -11.85 0.46 -20.78
N GLY A 39 -13.04 -0.13 -20.62
CA GLY A 39 -13.37 -1.01 -19.50
C GLY A 39 -12.63 -2.35 -19.47
N ALA A 40 -12.14 -2.84 -20.62
CA ALA A 40 -11.44 -4.12 -20.71
C ALA A 40 -10.07 -4.09 -20.01
N PHE A 41 -9.47 -2.90 -19.88
CA PHE A 41 -8.19 -2.70 -19.19
C PHE A 41 -8.30 -2.85 -17.65
N LEU A 42 -9.51 -2.79 -17.09
CA LEU A 42 -9.71 -3.02 -15.65
C LEU A 42 -9.45 -4.47 -15.24
N ILE A 43 -9.68 -5.44 -16.13
CA ILE A 43 -9.53 -6.87 -15.83
C ILE A 43 -8.07 -7.22 -15.46
N PRO A 44 -7.06 -6.96 -16.32
CA PRO A 44 -5.67 -7.22 -15.94
C PRO A 44 -5.21 -6.35 -14.76
N TYR A 45 -5.74 -5.14 -14.62
CA TYR A 45 -5.42 -4.25 -13.49
C TYR A 45 -5.86 -4.87 -12.16
N PHE A 46 -7.09 -5.36 -12.05
CA PHE A 46 -7.56 -6.03 -10.84
C PHE A 46 -6.81 -7.34 -10.59
N VAL A 47 -6.53 -8.13 -11.63
CA VAL A 47 -5.78 -9.38 -11.50
C VAL A 47 -4.39 -9.12 -10.90
N VAL A 48 -3.65 -8.14 -11.42
CA VAL A 48 -2.34 -7.75 -10.87
C VAL A 48 -2.47 -7.11 -9.48
N TYR A 49 -3.51 -6.32 -9.26
CA TYR A 49 -3.78 -5.72 -7.95
C TYR A 49 -4.05 -6.77 -6.87
N PHE A 50 -4.83 -7.80 -7.15
CA PHE A 50 -5.08 -8.89 -6.19
C PHE A 50 -3.89 -9.84 -6.04
N LEU A 51 -3.16 -10.14 -7.13
CA LEU A 51 -2.02 -11.05 -7.08
C LEU A 51 -0.75 -10.45 -6.49
N ILE A 52 -0.54 -9.15 -6.66
CA ILE A 52 0.70 -8.46 -6.28
C ILE A 52 0.41 -7.36 -5.27
N GLY A 53 -0.59 -6.51 -5.54
CA GLY A 53 -0.94 -5.40 -4.65
C GLY A 53 -1.38 -5.85 -3.26
N ALA A 54 -2.35 -6.77 -3.18
CA ALA A 54 -2.86 -7.27 -1.90
C ALA A 54 -1.78 -7.98 -1.04
N PRO A 55 -0.96 -8.92 -1.56
CA PRO A 55 0.06 -9.57 -0.74
C PRO A 55 1.21 -8.63 -0.36
N ILE A 56 1.63 -7.71 -1.24
CA ILE A 56 2.67 -6.73 -0.89
C ILE A 56 2.16 -5.78 0.20
N TYR A 57 0.91 -5.32 0.08
CA TYR A 57 0.30 -4.46 1.09
C TYR A 57 0.19 -5.15 2.45
N PHE A 58 -0.22 -6.42 2.46
CA PHE A 58 -0.25 -7.22 3.67
C PHE A 58 1.15 -7.41 4.28
N LEU A 59 2.16 -7.65 3.45
CA LEU A 59 3.55 -7.80 3.89
C LEU A 59 4.09 -6.51 4.52
N GLU A 60 3.84 -5.35 3.91
CA GLU A 60 4.23 -4.03 4.43
C GLU A 60 3.58 -3.77 5.80
N LEU A 61 2.28 -4.07 5.93
CA LEU A 61 1.58 -3.93 7.20
C LEU A 61 2.11 -4.90 8.26
N ALA A 62 2.35 -6.16 7.90
CA ALA A 62 2.91 -7.15 8.81
C ALA A 62 4.31 -6.76 9.30
N LEU A 63 5.17 -6.25 8.40
CA LEU A 63 6.49 -5.73 8.74
C LEU A 63 6.40 -4.49 9.64
N GLY A 64 5.48 -3.56 9.35
CA GLY A 64 5.27 -2.36 10.16
C GLY A 64 4.78 -2.67 11.57
N GLN A 65 3.82 -3.59 11.69
CA GLN A 65 3.29 -4.03 12.98
C GLN A 65 4.30 -4.87 13.77
N PHE A 66 5.10 -5.72 13.11
CA PHE A 66 6.11 -6.55 13.77
C PHE A 66 7.35 -5.76 14.21
N SER A 67 7.77 -4.78 13.41
CA SER A 67 8.98 -4.01 13.69
C SER A 67 8.75 -3.01 14.83
N ASN A 68 7.54 -2.45 14.99
CA ASN A 68 7.19 -1.37 15.95
C ASN A 68 8.28 -0.27 16.06
N ASN A 69 9.04 -0.10 14.97
CA ASN A 69 10.21 0.74 14.81
C ASN A 69 10.11 1.40 13.43
N GLY A 70 10.69 2.58 13.28
CA GLY A 70 10.67 3.32 12.02
C GLY A 70 11.19 2.51 10.82
N PRO A 71 10.80 2.89 9.58
CA PRO A 71 11.06 2.12 8.37
C PRO A 71 12.55 1.77 8.19
N ALA A 72 13.47 2.65 8.58
CA ALA A 72 14.91 2.41 8.51
C ALA A 72 15.40 1.20 9.35
N LYS A 73 14.76 0.91 10.50
CA LYS A 73 15.07 -0.26 11.33
C LYS A 73 14.34 -1.53 10.88
N ALA A 74 13.17 -1.40 10.26
CA ALA A 74 12.46 -2.54 9.68
C ALA A 74 13.24 -3.13 8.50
N PHE A 75 13.78 -2.26 7.63
CA PHE A 75 14.59 -2.67 6.48
C PHE A 75 15.99 -3.17 6.86
N SER A 76 16.56 -2.78 8.01
CA SER A 76 17.87 -3.29 8.45
C SER A 76 17.84 -4.77 8.87
N LEU A 77 16.64 -5.34 9.11
CA LEU A 77 16.44 -6.77 9.37
C LEU A 77 16.59 -7.59 8.08
N ALA A 78 16.26 -7.00 6.92
CA ALA A 78 16.59 -7.51 5.61
C ALA A 78 18.03 -7.14 5.25
N ARG A 79 19.00 -7.83 5.86
CA ARG A 79 20.47 -7.69 5.71
C ARG A 79 21.05 -7.67 4.27
N GLY A 80 20.23 -7.69 3.21
CA GLY A 80 20.65 -7.69 1.81
C GLY A 80 20.36 -6.40 1.03
N TRP A 81 19.76 -5.37 1.65
CA TRP A 81 19.39 -4.10 1.00
C TRP A 81 20.16 -2.88 1.53
N GLN A 82 21.31 -3.11 2.17
CA GLN A 82 22.25 -2.06 2.62
C GLN A 82 23.54 -2.14 1.81
#